data_AF-A0A3N5Q489-F1
#
_entry.id   AF-A0A3N5Q489-F1
#
_cell.length_a   1.000
_cell.length_b   1.000
_cell.length_c   1.000
_cell.angle_alpha   90.00
_cell.angle_beta   90.00
_cell.angle_gamma   90.00
#
_symmetry.space_group_name_H-M   'P 1'
#
loop_
_entity.id
_entity.type
_entity.pdbx_description
1 polymer ?
#
loop_
_entity_poly.entity_id
_entity_poly.type
_entity_poly.pdbx_seq_one_letter_code
_entity_poly.pdbx_strand_id
1 'polypeptide(L)'
;MKSTITRILLLAIAAVGISISFVACSQEGAEGKQEESVFEVKQEKKVYGKIQHVDVGEAIDPTMAKAGLDVFDTKCSACHKYDERYVGPALGQVAKKRTPEYIMNMILDTEVMIENDDTVKCLMQEFLMRMPNQSVDEKDARNILEHLREKAK
;
A
#
# COMPACT_ATOMS: atom_id res chain seq x y z
N MET A 1 -75.17 5.13 -10.66
CA MET A 1 -75.49 5.97 -9.48
C MET A 1 -74.24 6.11 -8.63
N LYS A 2 -73.82 7.35 -8.38
CA LYS A 2 -72.64 7.73 -7.60
C LYS A 2 -72.96 7.57 -6.11
N SER A 3 -72.06 7.00 -5.30
CA SER A 3 -71.98 7.36 -3.87
C SER A 3 -70.61 7.01 -3.28
N THR A 4 -69.89 8.10 -3.01
CA THR A 4 -68.78 8.33 -2.10
C THR A 4 -68.95 7.63 -0.75
N ILE A 5 -67.92 6.96 -0.23
CA ILE A 5 -67.69 6.82 1.22
C ILE A 5 -66.20 6.99 1.51
N THR A 6 -65.95 8.03 2.29
CA THR A 6 -64.65 8.61 2.62
C THR A 6 -64.08 8.00 3.90
N ARG A 7 -62.80 7.64 3.78
CA ARG A 7 -61.72 7.41 4.77
C ARG A 7 -62.03 7.51 6.27
N ILE A 8 -61.73 6.38 6.91
CA ILE A 8 -61.62 6.09 8.34
C ILE A 8 -60.30 6.65 8.90
N LEU A 9 -60.44 7.41 9.99
CA LEU A 9 -59.66 7.38 11.25
C LEU A 9 -58.21 7.91 11.29
N LEU A 10 -58.10 9.06 12.00
CA LEU A 10 -57.17 9.41 13.08
C LEU A 10 -55.73 8.86 13.05
N LEU A 11 -54.75 9.76 13.18
CA LEU A 11 -53.83 9.79 14.33
C LEU A 11 -53.10 11.13 14.39
N ALA A 12 -53.12 11.74 15.57
CA ALA A 12 -52.49 12.99 15.92
C ALA A 12 -50.98 12.81 16.13
N ILE A 13 -50.17 13.77 15.67
CA ILE A 13 -48.87 14.07 16.28
C ILE A 13 -48.76 15.59 16.41
N ALA A 14 -48.73 16.02 17.67
CA ALA A 14 -48.55 17.39 18.09
C ALA A 14 -47.14 17.88 17.74
N ALA A 15 -47.06 19.05 17.09
CA ALA A 15 -45.81 19.78 16.92
C ALA A 15 -45.42 20.42 18.26
N VAL A 16 -44.43 19.85 18.94
CA VAL A 16 -43.78 20.45 20.10
C VAL A 16 -42.59 21.27 19.61
N GLY A 17 -42.74 22.59 19.65
CA GLY A 17 -41.64 23.53 19.43
C GLY A 17 -40.74 23.62 20.66
N ILE A 18 -39.44 23.41 20.47
CA ILE A 18 -38.39 23.66 21.48
C ILE A 18 -37.24 24.42 20.81
N SER A 19 -37.21 25.71 21.09
CA SER A 19 -36.06 26.51 21.54
C SER A 19 -34.71 26.30 20.85
N ILE A 20 -34.48 27.05 19.77
CA ILE A 20 -33.14 27.31 19.23
C ILE A 20 -32.58 28.55 19.94
N SER A 21 -31.64 28.35 20.86
CA SER A 21 -30.85 29.44 21.42
C SER A 21 -29.81 29.90 20.40
N PHE A 22 -30.06 31.08 19.83
CA PHE A 22 -29.06 31.87 19.14
C PHE A 22 -28.05 32.40 20.15
N VAL A 23 -26.77 32.03 20.01
CA VAL A 23 -25.65 32.82 20.50
C VAL A 23 -24.76 33.10 19.31
N ALA A 24 -24.81 34.35 18.86
CA ALA A 24 -23.87 34.95 17.93
C ALA A 24 -23.07 36.00 18.71
N CYS A 25 -21.74 35.90 18.68
CA CYS A 25 -20.84 37.04 18.83
C CYS A 25 -19.58 36.76 18.00
N SER A 26 -19.39 37.61 16.99
CA SER A 26 -18.18 37.78 16.21
C SER A 26 -17.51 39.07 16.69
N GLN A 27 -16.22 39.03 17.07
CA GLN A 27 -15.24 40.07 16.71
C GLN A 27 -13.79 39.59 16.96
N GLU A 28 -13.08 39.45 15.85
CA GLU A 28 -11.68 39.81 15.51
C GLU A 28 -10.58 39.87 16.59
N GLY A 29 -9.46 39.19 16.27
CA GLY A 29 -8.10 39.73 16.50
C GLY A 29 -7.21 38.99 17.50
N ALA A 30 -6.29 38.18 16.95
CA ALA A 30 -4.88 37.89 17.31
C ALA A 30 -4.42 38.06 18.79
N GLU A 31 -3.63 37.18 19.44
CA GLU A 31 -2.38 36.53 19.04
C GLU A 31 -2.05 35.35 19.99
N GLY A 32 -1.34 34.34 19.48
CA GLY A 32 -0.35 33.58 20.26
C GLY A 32 -0.82 32.35 21.04
N LYS A 33 -1.32 31.31 20.35
CA LYS A 33 -1.21 29.93 20.84
C LYS A 33 0.03 29.27 20.25
N GLN A 34 0.83 28.70 21.14
CA GLN A 34 2.05 27.95 20.89
C GLN A 34 1.86 26.93 19.75
N GLU A 35 2.78 26.97 18.80
CA GLU A 35 3.06 25.88 17.87
C GLU A 35 3.42 24.64 18.67
N GLU A 36 2.49 23.70 18.74
CA GLU A 36 2.82 22.30 18.96
C GLU A 36 3.31 21.77 17.61
N SER A 37 4.63 21.81 17.42
CA SER A 37 5.26 21.16 16.28
C SER A 37 4.97 19.67 16.39
N VAL A 38 4.03 19.17 15.57
CA VAL A 38 3.90 17.74 15.32
C VAL A 38 5.21 17.32 14.65
N PHE A 39 6.16 16.87 15.45
CA PHE A 39 7.32 16.17 14.96
C PHE A 39 6.77 14.87 14.39
N GLU A 40 6.52 14.85 13.09
CA GLU A 40 6.29 13.62 12.35
C GLU A 40 7.58 12.81 12.51
N VAL A 41 7.62 11.98 13.55
CA VAL A 41 8.63 10.95 13.69
C VAL A 41 8.42 10.06 12.47
N LYS A 42 9.24 10.30 11.44
CA LYS A 42 9.35 9.44 10.27
C LYS A 42 9.86 8.12 10.79
N GLN A 43 8.93 7.28 11.25
CA GLN A 43 9.23 6.00 11.87
C GLN A 43 10.05 5.21 10.85
N GLU A 44 11.31 4.95 11.18
CA GLU A 44 12.19 4.18 10.30
C GLU A 44 11.49 2.86 9.99
N LYS A 45 11.24 2.61 8.70
CA LYS A 45 10.62 1.36 8.28
C LYS A 45 11.57 0.23 8.65
N LYS A 46 11.13 -0.60 9.59
CA LYS A 46 11.86 -1.79 10.02
C LYS A 46 12.20 -2.66 8.81
N VAL A 47 13.47 -3.02 8.68
CA VAL A 47 13.91 -4.04 7.71
C VAL A 47 13.62 -5.41 8.31
N TYR A 48 12.97 -6.27 7.53
CA TYR A 48 12.69 -7.65 7.87
C TYR A 48 13.50 -8.58 6.96
N GLY A 49 13.78 -9.79 7.43
CA GLY A 49 14.57 -10.77 6.68
C GLY A 49 16.08 -10.63 6.90
N LYS A 50 16.85 -11.49 6.22
CA LYS A 50 18.30 -11.64 6.43
C LYS A 50 19.16 -10.53 5.79
N ILE A 51 18.70 -9.89 4.72
CA ILE A 51 19.47 -8.84 4.02
C ILE A 51 19.27 -7.51 4.73
N GLN A 52 20.34 -6.98 5.33
CA GLN A 52 20.31 -5.72 6.08
C GLN A 52 20.76 -4.51 5.26
N HIS A 53 21.56 -4.73 4.22
CA HIS A 53 22.14 -3.68 3.40
C HIS A 53 22.42 -4.19 1.98
N VAL A 54 22.10 -3.38 0.98
CA VAL A 54 22.41 -3.65 -0.42
C VAL A 54 22.99 -2.41 -1.09
N ASP A 55 24.24 -2.50 -1.53
CA ASP A 55 24.85 -1.46 -2.35
C ASP A 55 24.28 -1.49 -3.77
N VAL A 56 23.67 -0.38 -4.18
CA VAL A 56 23.20 -0.14 -5.54
C VAL A 56 23.91 1.09 -6.10
N GLY A 57 24.61 0.93 -7.23
CA GLY A 57 25.26 2.05 -7.91
C GLY A 57 24.24 3.02 -8.51
N GLU A 58 24.66 4.24 -8.85
CA GLU A 58 23.77 5.25 -9.45
C GLU A 58 23.24 4.81 -10.83
N ALA A 59 24.09 4.15 -11.62
CA ALA A 59 23.75 3.61 -12.91
C ALA A 59 23.16 2.18 -12.80
N ILE A 60 22.45 1.78 -13.86
CA ILE A 60 22.05 0.38 -14.04
C ILE A 60 23.21 -0.36 -14.66
N ASP A 61 23.56 -1.51 -14.10
CA ASP A 61 24.44 -2.47 -14.74
C ASP A 61 23.62 -3.30 -15.76
N PRO A 62 23.83 -3.13 -17.08
CA PRO A 62 23.04 -3.82 -18.10
C PRO A 62 23.28 -5.33 -18.13
N THR A 63 24.47 -5.80 -17.74
CA THR A 63 24.78 -7.24 -17.68
C THR A 63 24.02 -7.89 -16.53
N MET A 64 24.00 -7.23 -15.37
CA MET A 64 23.26 -7.69 -14.20
C MET A 64 21.74 -7.61 -14.42
N ALA A 65 21.24 -6.53 -15.02
CA ALA A 65 19.83 -6.41 -15.39
C ALA A 65 19.39 -7.50 -16.37
N LYS A 66 20.21 -7.78 -17.40
CA LYS A 66 19.94 -8.88 -18.33
C LYS A 66 19.88 -10.25 -17.63
N ALA A 67 20.85 -10.55 -16.77
CA ALA A 67 20.82 -11.78 -15.98
C ALA A 67 19.56 -11.85 -15.08
N GLY A 68 19.15 -10.71 -14.52
CA GLY A 68 17.95 -10.59 -13.70
C GLY A 68 16.67 -10.85 -14.48
N LEU A 69 16.59 -10.39 -15.73
CA LEU A 69 15.47 -10.70 -16.63
C LEU A 69 15.35 -12.21 -16.86
N ASP A 70 16.46 -12.89 -17.16
CA ASP A 70 16.43 -14.33 -17.44
C ASP A 70 15.89 -15.14 -16.24
N VAL A 71 16.29 -14.74 -15.01
CA VAL A 71 15.75 -15.35 -13.78
C VAL A 71 14.29 -14.94 -13.56
N PHE A 72 13.95 -13.66 -13.74
CA PHE A 72 12.58 -13.15 -13.59
C PHE A 72 11.60 -13.88 -14.50
N ASP A 73 11.97 -14.12 -15.76
CA ASP A 73 11.14 -14.81 -16.73
C ASP A 73 10.87 -16.25 -16.29
N THR A 74 11.85 -16.91 -15.68
CA THR A 74 11.73 -18.30 -15.22
C THR A 74 11.00 -18.43 -13.86
N LYS A 75 11.19 -17.47 -12.95
CA LYS A 75 10.80 -17.59 -11.53
C LYS A 75 9.66 -16.66 -11.10
N CYS A 76 9.39 -15.59 -11.84
CA CYS A 76 8.50 -14.51 -11.39
C CYS A 76 7.36 -14.22 -12.38
N SER A 77 7.62 -14.32 -13.69
CA SER A 77 6.71 -13.88 -14.76
C SER A 77 5.38 -14.66 -14.83
N ALA A 78 5.38 -15.88 -14.28
CA ALA A 78 4.19 -16.71 -14.14
C ALA A 78 3.15 -16.09 -13.20
N CYS A 79 3.58 -15.25 -12.24
CA CYS A 79 2.69 -14.63 -11.26
C CYS A 79 2.63 -13.10 -11.38
N HIS A 80 3.72 -12.46 -11.82
CA HIS A 80 3.83 -11.01 -11.85
C HIS A 80 3.93 -10.46 -13.28
N LYS A 81 3.27 -9.33 -13.50
CA LYS A 81 3.43 -8.49 -14.69
C LYS A 81 4.03 -7.14 -14.28
N TYR A 82 4.51 -6.38 -15.25
CA TYR A 82 5.12 -5.08 -14.96
C TYR A 82 4.07 -4.01 -14.70
N ASP A 83 3.00 -3.98 -15.50
CA ASP A 83 2.10 -2.82 -15.56
C ASP A 83 0.69 -3.12 -15.04
N GLU A 84 0.37 -4.39 -14.79
CA GLU A 84 -0.96 -4.80 -14.37
C GLU A 84 -0.94 -5.80 -13.22
N ARG A 85 -2.07 -5.83 -12.53
CA ARG A 85 -2.40 -6.85 -11.55
C ARG A 85 -2.58 -8.20 -12.26
N TYR A 86 -2.00 -9.26 -11.71
CA TYR A 86 -2.21 -10.62 -12.21
C TYR A 86 -2.47 -11.59 -11.05
N VAL A 87 -1.67 -12.64 -10.90
CA VAL A 87 -1.68 -13.50 -9.69
C VAL A 87 -1.04 -12.74 -8.51
N GLY A 88 -0.01 -11.95 -8.78
CA GLY A 88 0.61 -11.01 -7.86
C GLY A 88 0.53 -9.56 -8.35
N PRO A 89 0.98 -8.59 -7.52
CA PRO A 89 0.99 -7.18 -7.87
C PRO A 89 1.90 -6.87 -9.06
N ALA A 90 1.62 -5.73 -9.71
CA ALA A 90 2.46 -5.14 -10.75
C ALA A 90 3.84 -4.75 -10.18
N LEU A 91 4.91 -5.15 -10.85
CA LEU A 91 6.28 -4.94 -10.37
C LEU A 91 7.08 -3.87 -11.12
N GLY A 92 6.55 -3.30 -12.21
CA GLY A 92 7.30 -2.38 -13.08
C GLY A 92 7.85 -1.16 -12.35
N GLN A 93 7.17 -0.69 -11.30
CA GLN A 93 7.60 0.46 -10.50
C GLN A 93 8.01 0.09 -9.06
N VAL A 94 8.25 -1.19 -8.76
CA VAL A 94 8.51 -1.64 -7.38
C VAL A 94 9.81 -1.04 -6.82
N ALA A 95 10.85 -0.91 -7.66
CA ALA A 95 12.14 -0.32 -7.26
C ALA A 95 12.08 1.20 -7.01
N LYS A 96 11.01 1.88 -7.45
CA LYS A 96 10.71 3.28 -7.05
C LYS A 96 9.94 3.36 -5.72
N LYS A 97 9.29 2.28 -5.31
CA LYS A 97 8.36 2.25 -4.15
C LYS A 97 8.93 1.56 -2.91
N ARG A 98 9.93 0.71 -3.08
CA ARG A 98 10.50 -0.16 -2.04
C ARG A 98 12.02 -0.08 -2.08
N THR A 99 12.66 -0.29 -0.93
CA THR A 99 14.12 -0.30 -0.85
C THR A 99 14.70 -1.57 -1.51
N PRO A 100 15.98 -1.54 -1.92
CA PRO A 100 16.72 -2.72 -2.35
C PRO A 100 16.58 -3.92 -1.40
N GLU A 101 16.77 -3.69 -0.10
CA GLU A 101 16.69 -4.71 0.95
C GLU A 101 15.31 -5.33 1.01
N TYR A 102 14.25 -4.52 0.94
CA TYR A 102 12.88 -5.00 0.94
C TYR A 102 12.62 -5.95 -0.23
N ILE A 103 13.04 -5.56 -1.44
CA ILE A 103 12.84 -6.37 -2.64
C ILE A 103 13.63 -7.69 -2.53
N MET A 104 14.89 -7.63 -2.11
CA MET A 104 15.70 -8.83 -1.93
C MET A 104 15.15 -9.75 -0.83
N ASN A 105 14.71 -9.22 0.30
CA ASN A 105 14.11 -10.05 1.36
C ASN A 105 12.74 -10.62 0.96
N MET A 106 11.95 -9.91 0.14
CA MET A 106 10.72 -10.48 -0.42
C MET A 106 11.00 -11.72 -1.30
N ILE A 107 12.12 -11.72 -2.02
CA ILE A 107 12.54 -12.85 -2.87
C ILE A 107 13.19 -13.98 -2.04
N LEU A 108 14.07 -13.63 -1.10
CA LEU A 108 14.96 -14.56 -0.41
C LEU A 108 14.42 -15.09 0.91
N ASP A 109 13.48 -14.38 1.53
CA ASP A 109 12.97 -14.62 2.88
C ASP A 109 11.46 -14.34 2.95
N THR A 110 10.75 -14.80 1.92
CA THR A 110 9.32 -14.55 1.68
C THR A 110 8.45 -14.83 2.91
N GLU A 111 8.74 -15.91 3.65
CA GLU A 111 7.93 -16.29 4.82
C GLU A 111 8.10 -15.30 5.97
N VAL A 112 9.33 -14.88 6.27
CA VAL A 112 9.61 -13.84 7.26
C VAL A 112 8.91 -12.53 6.88
N MET A 113 8.93 -12.18 5.59
CA MET A 113 8.25 -10.99 5.09
C MET A 113 6.72 -11.10 5.25
N ILE A 114 6.11 -12.24 4.93
CA ILE A 114 4.66 -12.46 5.10
C ILE A 114 4.24 -12.37 6.58
N GLU A 115 5.05 -12.93 7.48
CA GLU A 115 4.74 -12.96 8.92
C GLU A 115 4.87 -11.59 9.58
N ASN A 116 5.83 -10.78 9.14
CA ASN A 116 6.24 -9.59 9.88
C ASN A 116 5.89 -8.26 9.19
N ASP A 117 5.79 -8.21 7.85
CA ASP A 117 5.53 -6.96 7.13
C ASP A 117 4.03 -6.74 6.88
N ASP A 118 3.48 -5.66 7.44
CA ASP A 118 2.06 -5.34 7.31
C ASP A 118 1.64 -5.00 5.88
N THR A 119 2.55 -4.47 5.04
CA THR A 119 2.27 -4.31 3.61
C THR A 119 2.02 -5.68 2.98
N VAL A 120 2.89 -6.65 3.26
CA VAL A 120 2.78 -7.99 2.67
C VAL A 120 1.49 -8.65 3.14
N LYS A 121 1.11 -8.50 4.41
CA LYS A 121 -0.19 -8.97 4.92
C LYS A 121 -1.37 -8.33 4.20
N CYS A 122 -1.34 -7.02 3.95
CA CYS A 122 -2.37 -6.35 3.16
C CYS A 122 -2.43 -6.91 1.73
N LEU A 123 -1.27 -7.14 1.09
CA LEU A 123 -1.22 -7.77 -0.23
C LEU A 123 -1.78 -9.20 -0.20
N MET A 124 -1.59 -9.97 0.87
CA MET A 124 -2.21 -11.30 1.02
C MET A 124 -3.74 -11.22 1.06
N GLN A 125 -4.31 -10.18 1.67
CA GLN A 125 -5.75 -9.96 1.67
C GLN A 125 -6.27 -9.50 0.30
N GLU A 126 -5.46 -8.73 -0.43
CA GLU A 126 -5.84 -8.22 -1.74
C GLU A 126 -5.72 -9.28 -2.84
N PHE A 127 -4.69 -10.12 -2.79
CA PHE A 127 -4.38 -11.12 -3.82
C PHE A 127 -4.86 -12.53 -3.47
N LEU A 128 -5.14 -12.81 -2.20
CA LEU A 128 -5.61 -14.10 -1.68
C LEU A 128 -4.68 -15.29 -2.01
N MET A 129 -3.42 -14.99 -2.37
CA MET A 129 -2.41 -15.96 -2.79
C MET A 129 -1.13 -15.72 -2.00
N ARG A 130 -0.56 -16.79 -1.43
CA ARG A 130 0.76 -16.75 -0.78
C ARG A 130 1.85 -16.89 -1.84
N MET A 131 2.77 -15.94 -1.92
CA MET A 131 3.99 -16.11 -2.73
C MET A 131 4.85 -17.20 -2.07
N PRO A 132 5.23 -18.28 -2.77
CA PRO A 132 6.14 -19.27 -2.21
C PRO A 132 7.60 -18.82 -2.36
N ASN A 133 8.48 -19.35 -1.53
CA ASN A 133 9.92 -19.25 -1.74
C ASN A 133 10.30 -19.87 -3.09
N GLN A 134 10.95 -19.09 -3.96
CA GLN A 134 11.29 -19.48 -5.33
C GLN A 134 12.63 -20.22 -5.46
N SER A 135 13.29 -20.51 -4.33
CA SER A 135 14.64 -21.10 -4.25
C SER A 135 15.66 -20.31 -5.07
N VAL A 136 15.59 -18.98 -4.96
CA VAL A 136 16.51 -18.03 -5.59
C VAL A 136 17.65 -17.77 -4.62
N ASP A 137 18.89 -17.76 -5.11
CA ASP A 137 20.05 -17.40 -4.30
C ASP A 137 20.26 -15.88 -4.26
N GLU A 138 21.15 -15.41 -3.38
CA GLU A 138 21.35 -13.97 -3.17
C GLU A 138 21.87 -13.25 -4.41
N LYS A 139 22.70 -13.90 -5.22
CA LYS A 139 23.25 -13.34 -6.45
C LYS A 139 22.14 -13.14 -7.48
N ASP A 140 21.30 -14.15 -7.68
CA ASP A 140 20.18 -14.07 -8.60
C ASP A 140 19.11 -13.09 -8.11
N ALA A 141 18.86 -13.01 -6.79
CA ALA A 141 18.00 -11.96 -6.23
C ALA A 141 18.57 -10.55 -6.48
N ARG A 142 19.89 -10.36 -6.38
CA ARG A 142 20.55 -9.09 -6.72
C ARG A 142 20.42 -8.77 -8.21
N ASN A 143 20.52 -9.77 -9.08
CA ASN A 143 20.29 -9.62 -10.52
C ASN A 143 18.83 -9.19 -10.80
N ILE A 144 17.85 -9.89 -10.20
CA ILE A 144 16.42 -9.54 -10.33
C ILE A 144 16.16 -8.11 -9.84
N LEU A 145 16.76 -7.70 -8.72
CA LEU A 145 16.66 -6.32 -8.25
C LEU A 145 17.17 -5.34 -9.31
N GLU A 146 18.32 -5.58 -9.94
CA GLU A 146 18.85 -4.70 -10.99
C GLU A 146 17.91 -4.59 -12.19
N HIS A 147 17.34 -5.72 -12.61
CA HIS A 147 16.32 -5.76 -13.65
C HIS A 147 15.09 -4.93 -13.28
N LEU A 148 14.57 -5.07 -12.05
CA LEU A 148 13.44 -4.28 -11.58
C LEU A 148 13.77 -2.78 -11.45
N ARG A 149 15.03 -2.43 -11.14
CA ARG A 149 15.50 -1.04 -11.19
C ARG A 149 15.54 -0.51 -12.62
N GLU A 150 15.94 -1.32 -13.60
CA GLU A 150 15.89 -0.96 -15.02
C GLU A 150 14.44 -0.73 -15.48
N LYS A 151 13.53 -1.64 -15.13
CA LYS A 151 12.10 -1.53 -15.46
C LYS A 151 11.42 -0.32 -14.83
N ALA A 152 11.92 0.10 -13.67
CA ALA A 152 11.40 1.25 -12.97
C ALA A 152 11.96 2.59 -13.47
N LYS A 153 12.76 2.66 -14.54
CA LYS A 153 13.12 3.96 -15.15
C LYS A 153 11.91 4.55 -15.85
#